data_AF-A0A8X7ZPG7-F1
#
_entry.id   AF-A0A8X7ZPG7-F1
#
_cell.length_a   1.000
_cell.length_b   1.000
_cell.length_c   1.000
_cell.angle_alpha   90.00
_cell.angle_beta   90.00
_cell.angle_gamma   90.00
#
_symmetry.space_group_name_H-M   'P 1'
#
loop_
_entity.id
_entity.type
_entity.pdbx_description
1 polymer ?
#
loop_
_entity_poly.entity_id
_entity_poly.type
_entity_poly.pdbx_seq_one_letter_code
_entity_poly.pdbx_strand_id
1 'polypeptide(L)'
;MPDVGGSASSRRMWCSVPERFQLHLAMLALQFGYAGFHVVSRAALNMGVSKLVFPVYRNIIALLLLLPFAYFLEKKERPALTLNFVLQFFFLALVGITANQGFYLLGLENTSPTFASAIQNSVPAITFLMAALLRQALSLSLSLSLSLSFRLSLHHTIEKVRINRKDGIAKVLGTICCVAGASVITLYTGPVVYSPAKHLNRPTPMFVSLGDAEAKNWTLGCLYLIGHCLSWSGWLVLQAPVLKKYPARLSVTSYTCFFGLIQFIIIAAFMERDPQAWIFHSGGELFTILYAGVVASGIAFAVQIWCIDRGGPVFVAVYQPVQTLVVAIMASIALGEEFYLGGIIGAVLIIAGLYLVLWGKSEEKKFLALEKAAIQATPEHGISRAQTHIKTSLTQPLLPSSTENV
;
A
#
# COMPACT_ATOMS: atom_id res chain seq x y z
N MET A 1 9.78 48.83 -10.92
CA MET A 1 8.31 48.78 -10.85
C MET A 1 7.78 48.40 -12.23
N PRO A 2 6.76 47.54 -12.35
CA PRO A 2 6.64 46.11 -11.97
C PRO A 2 6.55 45.24 -13.27
N ASP A 3 6.50 43.90 -13.35
CA ASP A 3 5.74 42.88 -12.63
C ASP A 3 6.45 41.51 -12.67
N VAL A 4 6.77 40.94 -11.50
CA VAL A 4 7.08 39.51 -11.32
C VAL A 4 6.04 38.96 -10.33
N GLY A 5 4.78 38.88 -10.77
CA GLY A 5 3.64 38.52 -9.92
C GLY A 5 3.04 37.13 -10.17
N GLY A 6 3.40 36.43 -11.25
CA GLY A 6 2.64 35.25 -11.70
C GLY A 6 3.00 33.89 -11.08
N SER A 7 4.25 33.69 -10.67
CA SER A 7 4.75 32.34 -10.31
C SER A 7 4.78 32.04 -8.80
N ALA A 8 4.73 33.07 -7.96
CA ALA A 8 4.84 32.92 -6.51
C ALA A 8 3.54 32.52 -5.81
N SER A 9 2.38 32.75 -6.44
CA SER A 9 1.05 32.48 -5.85
C SER A 9 0.76 30.98 -5.76
N SER A 10 1.07 30.21 -6.81
CA SER A 10 0.72 28.78 -6.85
C SER A 10 1.61 27.89 -5.97
N ARG A 11 2.84 28.31 -5.65
CA ARG A 11 3.70 27.62 -4.66
C ARG A 11 3.34 27.94 -3.21
N ARG A 12 2.67 29.06 -2.96
CA ARG A 12 2.38 29.53 -1.59
C ARG A 12 1.17 28.83 -0.96
N MET A 13 0.21 28.37 -1.76
CA MET A 13 -1.04 27.80 -1.24
C MET A 13 -0.90 26.37 -0.70
N TRP A 14 0.06 25.59 -1.20
CA TRP A 14 0.34 24.22 -0.70
C TRP A 14 1.33 24.19 0.46
N CYS A 15 2.02 25.31 0.76
CA CYS A 15 2.96 25.42 1.87
C CYS A 15 2.30 25.69 3.24
N SER A 16 1.00 25.95 3.31
CA SER A 16 0.30 26.25 4.57
C SER A 16 -0.32 25.03 5.26
N VAL A 17 -0.38 23.88 4.57
CA VAL A 17 -1.05 22.67 5.08
C VAL A 17 0.00 21.70 5.64
N PRO A 18 -0.14 21.21 6.89
CA PRO A 18 0.79 20.23 7.44
C PRO A 18 0.91 18.99 6.56
N GLU A 19 2.14 18.52 6.26
CA GLU A 19 2.42 17.34 5.42
C GLU A 19 1.60 16.11 5.85
N ARG A 20 1.36 15.97 7.16
CA ARG A 20 0.54 14.89 7.71
C ARG A 20 -0.90 14.95 7.19
N PHE A 21 -1.51 16.13 7.17
CA PHE A 21 -2.87 16.31 6.67
C PHE A 21 -2.94 16.00 5.17
N GLN A 22 -1.92 16.44 4.40
CA GLN A 22 -1.81 16.13 2.98
C GLN A 22 -1.77 14.62 2.72
N LEU A 23 -1.00 13.85 3.51
CA LEU A 23 -0.95 12.39 3.40
C LEU A 23 -2.31 11.73 3.66
N HIS A 24 -3.07 12.18 4.65
CA HIS A 24 -4.39 11.59 4.95
C HIS A 24 -5.41 11.94 3.85
N LEU A 25 -5.42 13.19 3.38
CA LEU A 25 -6.30 13.63 2.30
C LEU A 25 -5.99 12.89 0.99
N ALA A 26 -4.70 12.75 0.65
CA ALA A 26 -4.25 12.01 -0.52
C ALA A 26 -4.66 10.53 -0.43
N MET A 27 -4.50 9.90 0.73
CA MET A 27 -4.91 8.51 0.95
C MET A 27 -6.43 8.33 0.83
N LEU A 28 -7.23 9.24 1.38
CA LEU A 28 -8.68 9.21 1.22
C LEU A 28 -9.07 9.35 -0.26
N ALA A 29 -8.58 10.37 -0.96
CA ALA A 29 -8.86 10.56 -2.39
C ALA A 29 -8.48 9.33 -3.24
N LEU A 30 -7.34 8.70 -2.90
CA LEU A 30 -6.87 7.48 -3.54
C LEU A 30 -7.84 6.30 -3.32
N GLN A 31 -8.40 6.14 -2.11
CA GLN A 31 -9.41 5.09 -1.86
C GLN A 31 -10.67 5.29 -2.69
N PHE A 32 -11.13 6.53 -2.88
CA PHE A 32 -12.27 6.82 -3.76
C PHE A 32 -11.95 6.47 -5.22
N GLY A 33 -10.76 6.83 -5.70
CA GLY A 33 -10.28 6.48 -7.04
C GLY A 33 -10.25 4.97 -7.26
N TYR A 34 -9.67 4.21 -6.33
CA TYR A 34 -9.66 2.75 -6.38
C TYR A 34 -11.05 2.13 -6.21
N ALA A 35 -11.92 2.71 -5.40
CA ALA A 35 -13.29 2.22 -5.27
C ALA A 35 -14.06 2.34 -6.60
N GLY A 36 -13.91 3.46 -7.30
CA GLY A 36 -14.46 3.63 -8.65
C GLY A 36 -13.86 2.63 -9.64
N PHE A 37 -12.56 2.32 -9.51
CA PHE A 37 -11.90 1.31 -10.36
C PHE A 37 -12.51 -0.09 -10.20
N HIS A 38 -12.97 -0.46 -9.01
CA HIS A 38 -13.67 -1.75 -8.81
C HIS A 38 -14.95 -1.84 -9.62
N VAL A 39 -15.76 -0.79 -9.59
CA VAL A 39 -17.02 -0.71 -10.33
C VAL A 39 -16.75 -0.66 -11.84
N VAL A 40 -15.82 0.20 -12.26
CA VAL A 40 -15.43 0.38 -13.67
C VAL A 40 -14.86 -0.90 -14.27
N SER A 41 -13.99 -1.61 -13.54
CA SER A 41 -13.42 -2.88 -14.03
C SER A 41 -14.50 -3.94 -14.16
N ARG A 42 -15.46 -4.00 -13.25
CA ARG A 42 -16.60 -4.92 -13.38
C ARG A 42 -17.48 -4.56 -14.58
N ALA A 43 -17.74 -3.28 -14.82
CA ALA A 43 -18.45 -2.83 -16.01
C ALA A 43 -17.69 -3.24 -17.29
N ALA A 44 -16.36 -3.06 -17.33
CA ALA A 44 -15.53 -3.49 -18.46
C ALA A 44 -15.66 -4.99 -18.75
N LEU A 45 -15.56 -5.83 -17.71
CA LEU A 45 -15.73 -7.27 -17.85
C LEU A 45 -17.15 -7.66 -18.31
N ASN A 46 -18.19 -6.96 -17.83
CA ASN A 46 -19.57 -7.19 -18.26
C ASN A 46 -19.81 -6.79 -19.73
N MET A 47 -19.05 -5.83 -20.26
CA MET A 47 -19.04 -5.45 -21.69
C MET A 47 -18.21 -6.40 -22.56
N GLY A 48 -17.58 -7.43 -21.97
CA GLY A 48 -16.77 -8.40 -22.71
C GLY A 48 -15.33 -7.97 -22.98
N VAL A 49 -14.84 -6.91 -22.34
CA VAL A 49 -13.44 -6.49 -22.50
C VAL A 49 -12.50 -7.60 -22.00
N SER A 50 -11.51 -7.97 -22.82
CA SER A 50 -10.55 -9.01 -22.46
C SER A 50 -9.77 -8.65 -21.18
N LYS A 51 -9.67 -9.62 -20.28
CA LYS A 51 -8.93 -9.55 -19.02
C LYS A 51 -7.42 -9.38 -19.22
N LEU A 52 -6.90 -9.74 -20.39
CA LEU A 52 -5.48 -9.61 -20.73
C LEU A 52 -5.20 -8.33 -21.50
N VAL A 53 -6.11 -7.89 -22.37
CA VAL A 53 -5.97 -6.65 -23.14
C VAL A 53 -6.24 -5.41 -22.27
N PHE A 54 -7.21 -5.48 -21.35
CA PHE A 54 -7.52 -4.39 -20.42
C PHE A 54 -6.29 -3.88 -19.63
N PRO A 55 -5.48 -4.73 -18.97
CA PRO A 55 -4.28 -4.27 -18.29
C PRO A 55 -3.19 -3.79 -19.25
N VAL A 56 -3.12 -4.28 -20.49
CA VAL A 56 -2.19 -3.74 -21.51
C VAL A 56 -2.49 -2.26 -21.77
N TYR A 57 -3.73 -1.93 -22.13
CA TYR A 57 -4.12 -0.53 -22.38
C TYR A 57 -4.00 0.34 -21.12
N ARG A 58 -4.40 -0.19 -19.96
CA ARG A 58 -4.23 0.47 -18.66
C ARG A 58 -2.77 0.90 -18.44
N ASN A 59 -1.81 0.02 -18.69
CA ASN A 59 -0.39 0.32 -18.45
C ASN A 59 0.20 1.21 -19.56
N ILE A 60 -0.26 1.12 -20.82
CA ILE A 60 0.11 2.08 -21.88
C ILE A 60 -0.28 3.50 -21.48
N ILE A 61 -1.55 3.70 -21.08
CA ILE A 61 -2.05 5.01 -20.68
C ILE A 61 -1.31 5.53 -19.45
N ALA A 62 -1.06 4.67 -18.46
CA ALA A 62 -0.29 5.04 -17.28
C ALA A 62 1.14 5.46 -17.64
N LEU A 63 1.80 4.76 -18.57
CA LEU A 63 3.13 5.13 -19.06
C LEU A 63 3.12 6.46 -19.79
N LEU A 64 2.18 6.67 -20.72
CA LEU A 64 2.06 7.93 -21.45
C LEU A 64 1.83 9.11 -20.50
N LEU A 65 1.08 8.88 -19.41
CA LEU A 65 0.89 9.90 -18.39
C LEU A 65 2.14 10.11 -17.55
N LEU A 66 2.78 9.05 -17.04
CA LEU A 66 3.85 9.14 -16.04
C LEU A 66 5.22 9.47 -16.62
N LEU A 67 5.53 8.95 -17.81
CA LEU A 67 6.87 9.03 -18.41
C LEU A 67 7.35 10.48 -18.63
N PRO A 68 6.50 11.43 -19.11
CA PRO A 68 6.90 12.83 -19.22
C PRO A 68 7.27 13.43 -17.86
N PHE A 69 6.44 13.22 -16.82
CA PHE A 69 6.73 13.76 -15.48
C PHE A 69 7.97 13.10 -14.87
N ALA A 70 8.13 11.79 -15.01
CA ALA A 70 9.34 11.10 -14.58
C ALA A 70 10.58 11.64 -15.31
N TYR A 71 10.46 11.93 -16.61
CA TYR A 71 11.56 12.48 -17.37
C TYR A 71 11.94 13.90 -16.91
N PHE A 72 10.97 14.82 -16.85
CA PHE A 72 11.23 16.23 -16.61
C PHE A 72 11.45 16.57 -15.13
N LEU A 73 10.72 15.95 -14.20
CA LEU A 73 10.82 16.27 -12.77
C LEU A 73 11.99 15.57 -12.09
N GLU A 74 12.30 14.34 -12.49
CA GLU A 74 13.27 13.50 -11.78
C GLU A 74 14.59 13.29 -12.56
N LYS A 75 14.83 14.04 -13.65
CA LYS A 75 16.06 13.91 -14.46
C LYS A 75 17.34 13.94 -13.64
N LYS A 76 17.39 14.81 -12.63
CA LYS A 76 18.58 15.04 -11.79
C LYS A 76 18.67 14.10 -10.59
N GLU A 77 17.56 13.45 -10.23
CA GLU A 77 17.46 12.59 -9.05
C GLU A 77 17.68 11.10 -9.40
N ARG A 78 17.69 10.74 -10.68
CA ARG A 78 17.81 9.36 -11.18
C ARG A 78 19.25 8.83 -11.05
N PRO A 79 19.49 7.78 -10.25
CA PRO A 79 20.73 7.02 -10.32
C PRO A 79 20.89 6.33 -11.68
N ALA A 80 22.14 5.99 -12.02
CA ALA A 80 22.44 5.21 -13.22
C ALA A 80 21.71 3.85 -13.19
N LEU A 81 21.11 3.48 -14.33
CA LEU A 81 20.38 2.22 -14.46
C LEU A 81 21.39 1.07 -14.55
N THR A 82 21.51 0.30 -13.47
CA THR A 82 22.33 -0.93 -13.44
C THR A 82 21.46 -2.15 -13.72
N LEU A 83 22.06 -3.27 -14.14
CA LEU A 83 21.34 -4.54 -14.33
C LEU A 83 20.56 -4.96 -13.07
N ASN A 84 21.12 -4.69 -11.88
CA ASN A 84 20.44 -4.96 -10.61
C ASN A 84 19.15 -4.17 -10.44
N PHE A 85 19.11 -2.91 -10.90
CA PHE A 85 17.87 -2.11 -10.87
C PHE A 85 16.87 -2.59 -11.91
N VAL A 86 17.34 -2.95 -13.12
CA VAL A 86 16.49 -3.54 -14.16
C VAL A 86 15.79 -4.81 -13.65
N LEU A 87 16.54 -5.72 -13.05
CA LEU A 87 15.98 -6.95 -12.47
C LEU A 87 15.00 -6.64 -11.33
N GLN A 88 15.34 -5.71 -10.44
CA GLN A 88 14.42 -5.29 -9.36
C GLN A 88 13.12 -4.72 -9.92
N PHE A 89 13.16 -3.84 -10.93
CA PHE A 89 11.97 -3.27 -11.55
C PHE A 89 11.16 -4.33 -12.29
N PHE A 90 11.80 -5.29 -12.95
CA PHE A 90 11.13 -6.41 -13.61
C PHE A 90 10.35 -7.28 -12.61
N PHE A 91 10.96 -7.67 -11.48
CA PHE A 91 10.27 -8.45 -10.44
C PHE A 91 9.21 -7.62 -9.71
N LEU A 92 9.47 -6.33 -9.48
CA LEU A 92 8.50 -5.42 -8.89
C LEU A 92 7.26 -5.28 -9.78
N ALA A 93 7.45 -5.24 -11.11
CA ALA A 93 6.38 -5.27 -12.09
C ALA A 93 5.65 -6.61 -12.15
N LEU A 94 6.38 -7.72 -12.07
CA LEU A 94 5.78 -9.06 -12.05
C LEU A 94 4.80 -9.19 -10.88
N VAL A 95 5.21 -8.76 -9.69
CA VAL A 95 4.39 -8.83 -8.47
C VAL A 95 3.30 -7.76 -8.47
N GLY A 96 3.65 -6.49 -8.74
CA GLY A 96 2.76 -5.34 -8.56
C GLY A 96 1.82 -5.01 -9.71
N ILE A 97 2.17 -5.43 -10.92
CA ILE A 97 1.40 -5.18 -12.14
C ILE A 97 0.83 -6.50 -12.64
N THR A 98 1.67 -7.44 -13.05
CA THR A 98 1.21 -8.64 -13.76
C THR A 98 0.39 -9.58 -12.88
N ALA A 99 0.98 -10.10 -11.79
CA ALA A 99 0.29 -10.97 -10.86
C ALA A 99 -0.88 -10.23 -10.19
N ASN A 100 -0.62 -9.03 -9.66
CA ASN A 100 -1.62 -8.24 -8.96
C ASN A 100 -2.84 -7.88 -9.81
N GLN A 101 -2.66 -7.32 -11.02
CA GLN A 101 -3.78 -6.93 -11.88
C GLN A 101 -4.44 -8.14 -12.54
N GLY A 102 -3.66 -9.16 -12.92
CA GLY A 102 -4.19 -10.38 -13.53
C GLY A 102 -5.08 -11.16 -12.57
N PHE A 103 -4.58 -11.43 -11.35
CA PHE A 103 -5.36 -12.09 -10.30
C PHE A 103 -6.57 -11.27 -9.89
N TYR A 104 -6.47 -9.93 -9.87
CA TYR A 104 -7.62 -9.09 -9.60
C TYR A 104 -8.74 -9.28 -10.64
N LEU A 105 -8.43 -9.21 -11.94
CA LEU A 105 -9.43 -9.32 -13.01
C LEU A 105 -10.04 -10.72 -13.08
N LEU A 106 -9.22 -11.77 -12.93
CA LEU A 106 -9.69 -13.16 -12.88
C LEU A 106 -10.57 -13.41 -11.63
N GLY A 107 -10.19 -12.83 -10.49
CA GLY A 107 -10.98 -12.87 -9.26
C GLY A 107 -12.30 -12.14 -9.42
N LEU A 108 -12.27 -10.92 -9.96
CA LEU A 108 -13.43 -10.05 -10.14
C LEU A 108 -14.44 -10.63 -11.14
N GLU A 109 -13.99 -11.34 -12.18
CA GLU A 109 -14.88 -12.01 -13.14
C GLU A 109 -15.79 -13.03 -12.46
N ASN A 110 -15.22 -13.80 -11.53
CA ASN A 110 -15.86 -14.91 -10.82
C ASN A 110 -16.56 -14.48 -9.52
N THR A 111 -16.39 -13.22 -9.10
CA THR A 111 -16.97 -12.68 -7.86
C THR A 111 -17.66 -11.33 -8.10
N SER A 112 -17.76 -10.48 -7.07
CA SER A 112 -18.29 -9.12 -7.14
C SER A 112 -17.25 -8.06 -6.71
N PRO A 113 -17.35 -6.82 -7.20
CA PRO A 113 -16.64 -5.66 -6.69
C PRO A 113 -16.56 -5.59 -5.17
N THR A 114 -17.71 -5.72 -4.49
CA THR A 114 -17.82 -5.63 -3.04
C THR A 114 -17.05 -6.76 -2.36
N PHE A 115 -17.23 -8.00 -2.82
CA PHE A 115 -16.48 -9.15 -2.30
C PHE A 115 -14.97 -8.99 -2.51
N ALA A 116 -14.54 -8.62 -3.72
CA ALA A 116 -13.14 -8.38 -4.05
C ALA A 116 -12.51 -7.31 -3.13
N SER A 117 -13.24 -6.22 -2.87
CA SER A 117 -12.78 -5.17 -1.94
C SER A 117 -12.72 -5.65 -0.49
N ALA A 118 -13.70 -6.45 -0.04
CA ALA A 118 -13.71 -7.01 1.30
C ALA A 118 -12.49 -7.92 1.55
N ILE A 119 -12.15 -8.80 0.61
CA ILE A 119 -10.95 -9.66 0.71
C ILE A 119 -9.67 -8.82 0.79
N GLN A 120 -9.60 -7.67 0.11
CA GLN A 120 -8.45 -6.76 0.19
C GLN A 120 -8.23 -6.17 1.60
N ASN A 121 -9.22 -6.17 2.49
CA ASN A 121 -9.00 -5.75 3.90
C ASN A 121 -8.05 -6.67 4.68
N SER A 122 -7.68 -7.82 4.12
CA SER A 122 -6.60 -8.67 4.64
C SER A 122 -5.19 -8.16 4.28
N VAL A 123 -5.05 -7.26 3.29
CA VAL A 123 -3.77 -6.70 2.84
C VAL A 123 -2.93 -6.12 3.99
N PRO A 124 -3.46 -5.32 4.95
CA PRO A 124 -2.65 -4.80 6.05
C PRO A 124 -2.02 -5.92 6.89
N ALA A 125 -2.80 -6.96 7.19
CA ALA A 125 -2.35 -8.10 7.98
C ALA A 125 -1.27 -8.90 7.22
N ILE A 126 -1.50 -9.18 5.92
CA ILE A 126 -0.55 -9.87 5.04
C ILE A 126 0.73 -9.04 4.87
N THR A 127 0.60 -7.73 4.66
CA THR A 127 1.71 -6.78 4.54
C THR A 127 2.57 -6.79 5.81
N PHE A 128 1.93 -6.78 6.98
CA PHE A 128 2.62 -6.84 8.25
C PHE A 128 3.37 -8.16 8.44
N LEU A 129 2.71 -9.29 8.18
CA LEU A 129 3.32 -10.62 8.26
C LEU A 129 4.48 -10.78 7.29
N MET A 130 4.31 -10.37 6.04
CA MET A 130 5.34 -10.45 5.02
C MET A 130 6.53 -9.55 5.33
N ALA A 131 6.30 -8.35 5.85
CA ALA A 131 7.37 -7.50 6.36
C ALA A 131 8.14 -8.17 7.52
N ALA A 132 7.44 -8.80 8.46
CA ALA A 132 8.09 -9.53 9.56
C ALA A 132 8.91 -10.75 9.07
N LEU A 133 8.35 -11.55 8.15
CA LEU A 133 9.02 -12.72 7.57
C LEU A 133 10.24 -12.32 6.75
N LEU A 134 10.14 -11.29 5.91
CA LEU A 134 11.27 -10.78 5.15
C LEU A 134 12.36 -10.23 6.06
N ARG A 135 12.02 -9.66 7.22
CA ARG A 135 13.02 -9.27 8.24
C ARG A 135 13.76 -10.51 8.79
N GLN A 136 13.04 -11.56 9.14
CA GLN A 136 13.60 -12.76 9.76
C GLN A 136 14.43 -13.60 8.77
N ALA A 137 13.92 -13.81 7.56
CA ALA A 137 14.60 -14.52 6.47
C ALA A 137 15.93 -13.83 6.10
N LEU A 138 15.96 -12.50 6.17
CA LEU A 138 17.13 -11.70 5.86
C LEU A 138 18.15 -11.63 7.00
N SER A 139 17.71 -11.82 8.25
CA SER A 139 18.61 -12.02 9.40
C SER A 139 19.23 -13.42 9.45
N LEU A 140 18.53 -14.46 8.93
CA LEU A 140 19.05 -15.83 8.88
C LEU A 140 19.92 -16.10 7.64
N SER A 141 19.63 -15.49 6.50
CA SER A 141 20.35 -15.78 5.27
C SER A 141 21.64 -14.96 5.16
N LEU A 142 22.71 -15.29 5.88
CA LEU A 142 24.02 -14.65 5.67
C LEU A 142 24.59 -14.90 4.24
N SER A 143 23.99 -15.83 3.48
CA SER A 143 24.55 -16.39 2.24
C SER A 143 23.82 -16.02 0.94
N LEU A 144 22.68 -15.33 0.97
CA LEU A 144 21.99 -14.93 -0.27
C LEU A 144 22.63 -13.64 -0.81
N SER A 145 23.07 -13.65 -2.07
CA SER A 145 23.73 -12.57 -2.84
C SER A 145 22.93 -11.25 -2.98
N LEU A 146 21.90 -11.07 -2.16
CA LEU A 146 21.15 -9.84 -2.04
C LEU A 146 22.03 -8.81 -1.32
N SER A 147 22.49 -7.81 -2.10
CA SER A 147 23.32 -6.68 -1.67
C SER A 147 23.07 -6.30 -0.21
N LEU A 148 24.12 -6.28 0.62
CA LEU A 148 24.08 -5.91 2.03
C LEU A 148 23.28 -4.61 2.27
N SER A 149 23.32 -3.67 1.32
CA SER A 149 22.53 -2.43 1.31
C SER A 149 21.02 -2.66 1.18
N PHE A 150 20.56 -3.71 0.48
CA PHE A 150 19.14 -4.13 0.49
C PHE A 150 18.73 -4.60 1.89
N ARG A 151 19.63 -5.31 2.58
CA ARG A 151 19.36 -5.85 3.91
C ARG A 151 19.22 -4.78 4.98
N LEU A 152 20.16 -3.84 4.98
CA LEU A 152 20.16 -2.68 5.87
C LEU A 152 18.97 -1.74 5.57
N SER A 153 18.66 -1.54 4.29
CA SER A 153 17.50 -0.74 3.86
C SER A 153 16.19 -1.33 4.38
N LEU A 154 15.99 -2.64 4.23
CA LEU A 154 14.78 -3.34 4.68
C LEU A 154 14.67 -3.37 6.22
N HIS A 155 15.77 -3.64 6.94
CA HIS A 155 15.79 -3.69 8.40
C HIS A 155 15.39 -2.35 9.04
N HIS A 156 15.69 -1.22 8.39
CA HIS A 156 15.31 0.11 8.88
C HIS A 156 13.89 0.54 8.48
N THR A 157 13.32 0.05 7.35
CA THR A 157 11.98 0.48 6.91
C THR A 157 10.83 -0.25 7.61
N ILE A 158 11.09 -1.45 8.13
CA ILE A 158 10.03 -2.29 8.68
C ILE A 158 9.67 -1.83 10.09
N GLU A 159 8.39 -1.48 10.25
CA GLU A 159 7.78 -1.03 11.50
C GLU A 159 7.93 -2.11 12.59
N LYS A 160 8.64 -1.81 13.69
CA LYS A 160 8.78 -2.73 14.83
C LYS A 160 7.48 -2.73 15.64
N VAL A 161 6.60 -3.70 15.42
CA VAL A 161 5.45 -3.88 16.33
C VAL A 161 5.94 -4.49 17.64
N ARG A 162 5.92 -3.69 18.70
CA ARG A 162 6.28 -4.11 20.05
C ARG A 162 5.03 -4.55 20.79
N ILE A 163 4.76 -5.86 20.83
CA ILE A 163 3.55 -6.43 21.45
C ILE A 163 3.51 -6.22 22.97
N ASN A 164 4.66 -5.91 23.59
CA ASN A 164 4.74 -5.57 25.01
C ASN A 164 4.30 -4.13 25.35
N ARG A 165 3.89 -3.33 24.36
CA ARG A 165 3.54 -1.91 24.52
C ARG A 165 2.14 -1.63 23.99
N LYS A 166 1.44 -0.69 24.63
CA LYS A 166 0.01 -0.38 24.37
C LYS A 166 -0.28 -0.03 22.91
N ASP A 167 0.65 0.65 22.24
CA ASP A 167 0.59 0.96 20.81
C ASP A 167 0.68 -0.30 19.92
N GLY A 168 1.52 -1.27 20.27
CA GLY A 168 1.65 -2.52 19.52
C GLY A 168 0.41 -3.38 19.68
N ILE A 169 -0.12 -3.48 20.90
CA ILE A 169 -1.39 -4.17 21.17
C ILE A 169 -2.54 -3.54 20.39
N ALA A 170 -2.65 -2.20 20.38
CA ALA A 170 -3.69 -1.49 19.64
C ALA A 170 -3.62 -1.76 18.12
N LYS A 171 -2.41 -1.80 17.54
CA LYS A 171 -2.22 -2.14 16.11
C LYS A 171 -2.63 -3.58 15.79
N VAL A 172 -2.29 -4.54 16.65
CA VAL A 172 -2.65 -5.95 16.46
C VAL A 172 -4.16 -6.16 16.58
N LEU A 173 -4.78 -5.66 17.66
CA LEU A 173 -6.23 -5.74 17.87
C LEU A 173 -7.01 -5.02 16.75
N GLY A 174 -6.55 -3.85 16.34
CA GLY A 174 -7.16 -3.11 15.23
C GLY A 174 -7.09 -3.88 13.92
N THR A 175 -5.99 -4.58 13.66
CA THR A 175 -5.84 -5.46 12.48
C THR A 175 -6.80 -6.65 12.55
N ILE A 176 -6.90 -7.32 13.70
CA ILE A 176 -7.85 -8.43 13.91
C ILE A 176 -9.30 -7.94 13.69
N CYS A 177 -9.64 -6.77 14.21
CA CYS A 177 -10.97 -6.18 14.04
C CYS A 177 -11.29 -5.86 12.57
N CYS A 178 -10.31 -5.35 11.80
CA CYS A 178 -10.48 -5.13 10.36
C CYS A 178 -10.71 -6.44 9.59
N VAL A 179 -9.95 -7.50 9.90
CA VAL A 179 -10.11 -8.83 9.29
C VAL A 179 -11.46 -9.43 9.66
N ALA A 180 -11.86 -9.35 10.93
CA ALA A 180 -13.17 -9.82 11.39
C ALA A 180 -14.31 -9.06 10.68
N GLY A 181 -14.22 -7.73 10.59
CA GLY A 181 -15.21 -6.92 9.87
C GLY A 181 -15.32 -7.30 8.40
N ALA A 182 -14.20 -7.52 7.71
CA ALA A 182 -14.18 -7.98 6.33
C ALA A 182 -14.81 -9.38 6.15
N SER A 183 -14.53 -10.30 7.09
CA SER A 183 -15.16 -11.61 7.13
C SER A 183 -16.68 -11.50 7.33
N VAL A 184 -17.16 -10.57 8.17
CA VAL A 184 -18.61 -10.34 8.37
C VAL A 184 -19.26 -9.79 7.10
N ILE A 185 -18.65 -8.83 6.39
CA ILE A 185 -19.16 -8.35 5.09
C ILE A 185 -19.36 -9.53 4.11
N THR A 186 -18.48 -10.51 4.18
CA THR A 186 -18.41 -11.63 3.24
C THR A 186 -19.31 -12.81 3.61
N LEU A 187 -19.33 -13.19 4.88
CA LEU A 187 -19.94 -14.44 5.36
C LEU A 187 -21.32 -14.21 5.99
N TYR A 188 -21.65 -12.99 6.40
CA TYR A 188 -22.92 -12.69 7.05
C TYR A 188 -23.85 -11.91 6.11
N THR A 189 -24.67 -12.65 5.39
CA THR A 189 -25.83 -12.10 4.67
C THR A 189 -26.99 -11.93 5.65
N GLY A 190 -26.97 -10.84 6.42
CA GLY A 190 -28.17 -10.39 7.14
C GLY A 190 -29.25 -9.86 6.17
N PRO A 191 -30.36 -9.27 6.66
CA PRO A 191 -31.42 -8.74 5.81
C PRO A 191 -30.89 -7.68 4.82
N VAL A 192 -31.52 -7.59 3.65
CA VAL A 192 -31.22 -6.56 2.64
C VAL A 192 -31.63 -5.20 3.22
N VAL A 193 -30.66 -4.31 3.37
CA VAL A 193 -30.87 -2.94 3.85
C VAL A 193 -31.22 -2.01 2.69
N TYR A 194 -30.63 -2.25 1.52
CA TYR A 194 -30.91 -1.48 0.31
C TYR A 194 -31.01 -2.41 -0.90
N SER A 195 -32.14 -2.30 -1.62
CA SER A 195 -32.38 -2.95 -2.91
C SER A 195 -32.76 -1.86 -3.92
N PRO A 196 -31.94 -1.61 -4.95
CA PRO A 196 -32.31 -0.71 -6.03
C PRO A 196 -33.59 -1.19 -6.73
N ALA A 197 -34.47 -0.26 -7.13
CA ALA A 197 -35.73 -0.59 -7.79
C ALA A 197 -35.48 -1.43 -9.05
N LYS A 198 -36.04 -2.64 -9.09
CA LYS A 198 -35.93 -3.55 -10.24
C LYS A 198 -36.76 -2.98 -11.39
N HIS A 199 -36.13 -2.60 -12.50
CA HIS A 199 -36.84 -2.50 -13.77
C HIS A 199 -37.44 -3.89 -14.08
N LEU A 200 -38.76 -3.97 -14.19
CA LEU A 200 -39.53 -5.18 -14.44
C LEU A 200 -38.98 -5.95 -15.66
N ASN A 201 -38.29 -7.08 -15.41
CA ASN A 201 -38.17 -8.29 -16.24
C ASN A 201 -36.85 -9.04 -15.96
N ARG A 202 -36.68 -9.56 -14.74
CA ARG A 202 -35.71 -10.66 -14.52
C ARG A 202 -36.16 -11.53 -13.36
N PRO A 203 -36.15 -12.88 -13.47
CA PRO A 203 -36.53 -13.73 -12.36
C PRO A 203 -35.58 -13.53 -11.17
N THR A 204 -36.17 -13.54 -9.99
CA THR A 204 -35.60 -13.57 -8.63
C THR A 204 -34.12 -13.98 -8.49
N PRO A 205 -33.27 -13.18 -7.80
CA PRO A 205 -32.02 -13.69 -7.24
C PRO A 205 -32.31 -14.16 -5.81
N MET A 206 -32.83 -15.37 -5.67
CA MET A 206 -32.71 -16.09 -4.41
C MET A 206 -31.27 -16.57 -4.36
N PHE A 207 -30.47 -16.06 -3.41
CA PHE A 207 -29.18 -16.58 -2.93
C PHE A 207 -28.35 -17.34 -3.97
N VAL A 208 -27.18 -16.83 -4.37
CA VAL A 208 -25.92 -17.47 -3.92
C VAL A 208 -26.09 -19.00 -3.85
N SER A 209 -26.33 -19.64 -5.00
CA SER A 209 -26.22 -21.09 -5.08
C SER A 209 -24.73 -21.34 -5.04
N LEU A 210 -24.27 -21.94 -3.95
CA LEU A 210 -22.92 -22.44 -3.73
C LEU A 210 -22.51 -23.57 -4.70
N GLY A 211 -23.15 -23.66 -5.87
CA GLY A 211 -22.95 -24.66 -6.90
C GLY A 211 -24.00 -24.48 -8.00
N ASP A 212 -23.54 -24.42 -9.24
CA ASP A 212 -24.31 -24.46 -10.49
C ASP A 212 -25.30 -23.32 -10.81
N ALA A 213 -24.75 -22.30 -11.45
CA ALA A 213 -25.21 -21.90 -12.78
C ALA A 213 -23.98 -21.85 -13.69
N GLU A 214 -24.00 -22.58 -14.81
CA GLU A 214 -22.90 -22.76 -15.76
C GLU A 214 -22.06 -21.48 -15.97
N ALA A 215 -20.74 -21.62 -15.79
CA ALA A 215 -19.65 -20.73 -16.24
C ALA A 215 -18.91 -19.82 -15.22
N LYS A 216 -19.21 -19.79 -13.91
CA LYS A 216 -18.38 -19.03 -12.94
C LYS A 216 -17.99 -19.83 -11.70
N ASN A 217 -16.69 -20.11 -11.56
CA ASN A 217 -16.13 -20.86 -10.45
C ASN A 217 -15.83 -19.93 -9.28
N TRP A 218 -16.78 -19.77 -8.36
CA TRP A 218 -16.64 -18.90 -7.18
C TRP A 218 -15.37 -19.21 -6.36
N THR A 219 -15.07 -20.49 -6.14
CA THR A 219 -13.84 -20.95 -5.46
C THR A 219 -12.56 -20.46 -6.15
N LEU A 220 -12.56 -20.50 -7.49
CA LEU A 220 -11.44 -20.01 -8.29
C LEU A 220 -11.32 -18.48 -8.15
N GLY A 221 -12.46 -17.78 -8.10
CA GLY A 221 -12.53 -16.36 -7.78
C GLY A 221 -11.89 -16.01 -6.44
N CYS A 222 -12.22 -16.75 -5.38
CA CYS A 222 -11.59 -16.59 -4.06
C CYS A 222 -10.08 -16.81 -4.11
N LEU A 223 -9.63 -17.89 -4.78
CA LEU A 223 -8.20 -18.20 -4.90
C LEU A 223 -7.43 -17.09 -5.61
N TYR A 224 -7.97 -16.57 -6.71
CA TYR A 224 -7.37 -15.44 -7.42
C TYR A 224 -7.36 -14.17 -6.56
N LEU A 225 -8.42 -13.86 -5.82
CA LEU A 225 -8.43 -12.70 -4.93
C LEU A 225 -7.43 -12.81 -3.76
N ILE A 226 -7.18 -14.01 -3.25
CA ILE A 226 -6.09 -14.26 -2.29
C ILE A 226 -4.73 -13.99 -2.97
N GLY A 227 -4.53 -14.51 -4.18
CA GLY A 227 -3.33 -14.25 -4.99
C GLY A 227 -3.11 -12.75 -5.24
N HIS A 228 -4.17 -12.01 -5.51
CA HIS A 228 -4.17 -10.56 -5.63
C HIS A 228 -3.71 -9.89 -4.32
N CYS A 229 -4.27 -10.26 -3.17
CA CYS A 229 -3.89 -9.67 -1.87
C CYS A 229 -2.43 -9.95 -1.50
N LEU A 230 -1.94 -11.17 -1.78
CA LEU A 230 -0.53 -11.55 -1.59
C LEU A 230 0.38 -10.71 -2.49
N SER A 231 0.01 -10.57 -3.76
CA SER A 231 0.78 -9.80 -4.75
C SER A 231 0.80 -8.31 -4.41
N TRP A 232 -0.35 -7.73 -4.04
CA TRP A 232 -0.45 -6.33 -3.61
C TRP A 232 0.39 -6.06 -2.35
N SER A 233 0.28 -6.92 -1.34
CA SER A 233 1.10 -6.81 -0.12
C SER A 233 2.59 -6.95 -0.43
N GLY A 234 2.96 -7.87 -1.32
CA GLY A 234 4.34 -8.07 -1.76
C GLY A 234 4.88 -6.83 -2.46
N TRP A 235 4.08 -6.22 -3.32
CA TRP A 235 4.42 -4.98 -4.00
C TRP A 235 4.65 -3.83 -3.03
N LEU A 236 3.76 -3.62 -2.05
CA LEU A 236 3.91 -2.60 -1.01
C LEU A 236 5.21 -2.77 -0.22
N VAL A 237 5.53 -4.00 0.20
CA VAL A 237 6.74 -4.27 0.99
C VAL A 237 8.02 -4.15 0.15
N LEU A 238 8.01 -4.60 -1.10
CA LEU A 238 9.18 -4.56 -1.99
C LEU A 238 9.46 -3.16 -2.56
N GLN A 239 8.46 -2.28 -2.67
CA GLN A 239 8.67 -0.90 -3.14
C GLN A 239 9.56 -0.08 -2.19
N ALA A 240 9.34 -0.19 -0.89
CA ALA A 240 10.06 0.56 0.14
C ALA A 240 11.60 0.48 0.03
N PRO A 241 12.24 -0.72 -0.03
CA PRO A 241 13.69 -0.81 -0.16
C PRO A 241 14.21 -0.36 -1.53
N VAL A 242 13.41 -0.48 -2.59
CA VAL A 242 13.77 -0.02 -3.94
C VAL A 242 13.84 1.50 -3.97
N LEU A 243 12.84 2.20 -3.41
CA LEU A 243 12.81 3.66 -3.33
C LEU A 243 13.96 4.25 -2.51
N LYS A 244 14.41 3.56 -1.47
CA LYS A 244 15.61 3.98 -0.73
C LYS A 244 16.90 3.95 -1.56
N LYS A 245 16.98 3.05 -2.55
CA LYS A 245 18.14 2.94 -3.45
C LYS A 245 17.99 3.77 -4.72
N TYR A 246 16.75 3.98 -5.15
CA TYR A 246 16.37 4.71 -6.35
C TYR A 246 15.32 5.77 -5.98
N PRO A 247 15.74 6.96 -5.51
CA PRO A 247 14.85 7.96 -4.90
C PRO A 247 13.93 8.70 -5.89
N ALA A 248 13.95 8.34 -7.17
CA ALA A 248 13.11 8.90 -8.22
C ALA A 248 11.80 8.08 -8.37
N ARG A 249 10.74 8.53 -7.69
CA ARG A 249 9.48 7.80 -7.47
C ARG A 249 8.70 7.58 -8.76
N LEU A 250 8.47 8.63 -9.53
CA LEU A 250 7.74 8.57 -10.80
C LEU A 250 8.48 7.69 -11.80
N SER A 251 9.80 7.70 -11.76
CA SER A 251 10.67 6.84 -12.56
C SER A 251 10.54 5.38 -12.17
N VAL A 252 10.56 5.04 -10.86
CA VAL A 252 10.31 3.66 -10.39
C VAL A 252 8.94 3.18 -10.85
N THR A 253 7.89 4.00 -10.70
CA THR A 253 6.54 3.64 -11.15
C THR A 253 6.50 3.46 -12.67
N SER A 254 7.14 4.35 -13.44
CA SER A 254 7.21 4.25 -14.90
C SER A 254 7.93 2.97 -15.34
N TYR A 255 9.08 2.63 -14.76
CA TYR A 255 9.76 1.36 -15.07
C TYR A 255 8.91 0.15 -14.70
N THR A 256 8.20 0.21 -13.58
CA THR A 256 7.30 -0.86 -13.14
C THR A 256 6.15 -1.05 -14.13
N CYS A 257 5.50 0.03 -14.57
CA CYS A 257 4.47 -0.02 -15.62
C CYS A 257 5.03 -0.50 -16.96
N PHE A 258 6.27 -0.14 -17.31
CA PHE A 258 6.93 -0.54 -18.55
C PHE A 258 7.20 -2.05 -18.60
N PHE A 259 7.83 -2.60 -17.55
CA PHE A 259 8.05 -4.05 -17.48
C PHE A 259 6.74 -4.82 -17.35
N GLY A 260 5.75 -4.27 -16.63
CA GLY A 260 4.42 -4.88 -16.52
C GLY A 260 3.68 -4.90 -17.86
N LEU A 261 3.79 -3.83 -18.65
CA LEU A 261 3.27 -3.78 -20.01
C LEU A 261 3.90 -4.86 -20.88
N ILE A 262 5.23 -5.00 -20.86
CA ILE A 262 5.94 -6.05 -21.62
C ILE A 262 5.45 -7.44 -21.20
N GLN A 263 5.37 -7.70 -19.89
CA GLN A 263 4.90 -8.98 -19.36
C GLN A 263 3.47 -9.29 -19.81
N PHE A 264 2.55 -8.33 -19.74
CA PHE A 264 1.17 -8.52 -20.21
C PHE A 264 1.07 -8.67 -21.73
N ILE A 265 1.85 -7.93 -22.53
CA ILE A 265 1.90 -8.13 -23.98
C ILE A 265 2.38 -9.53 -24.31
N ILE A 266 3.42 -10.03 -23.64
CA ILE A 266 3.92 -11.40 -23.83
C ILE A 266 2.80 -12.40 -23.51
N ILE A 267 2.16 -12.28 -22.34
CA ILE A 267 1.06 -13.18 -21.94
C ILE A 267 -0.09 -13.12 -22.95
N ALA A 268 -0.52 -11.91 -23.35
CA ALA A 268 -1.60 -11.71 -24.30
C ALA A 268 -1.24 -12.28 -25.70
N ALA A 269 0.00 -12.15 -26.15
CA ALA A 269 0.42 -12.73 -27.44
C ALA A 269 0.29 -14.26 -27.49
N PHE A 270 0.42 -14.94 -26.35
CA PHE A 270 0.24 -16.39 -26.26
C PHE A 270 -1.20 -16.81 -25.98
N MET A 271 -1.90 -16.07 -25.12
CA MET A 271 -3.22 -16.46 -24.60
C MET A 271 -4.40 -15.80 -25.32
N GLU A 272 -4.24 -14.60 -25.86
CA GLU A 272 -5.29 -13.84 -26.56
C GLU A 272 -5.04 -13.92 -28.07
N ARG A 273 -5.64 -14.92 -28.72
CA ARG A 273 -5.45 -15.17 -30.16
C ARG A 273 -6.48 -14.45 -31.04
N ASP A 274 -7.55 -13.94 -30.45
CA ASP A 274 -8.60 -13.23 -31.18
C ASP A 274 -8.21 -11.75 -31.38
N PRO A 275 -8.04 -11.27 -32.63
CA PRO A 275 -7.77 -9.87 -32.91
C PRO A 275 -8.90 -8.92 -32.50
N GLN A 276 -10.16 -9.41 -32.44
CA GLN A 276 -11.30 -8.58 -32.04
C GLN A 276 -11.21 -8.12 -30.57
N ALA A 277 -10.54 -8.90 -29.72
CA ALA A 277 -10.31 -8.55 -28.31
C ALA A 277 -9.51 -7.24 -28.13
N TRP A 278 -8.80 -6.78 -29.16
CA TRP A 278 -7.99 -5.56 -29.16
C TRP A 278 -8.75 -4.33 -29.66
N ILE A 279 -9.93 -4.51 -30.24
CA ILE A 279 -10.74 -3.45 -30.83
C ILE A 279 -11.75 -2.95 -29.78
N PHE A 280 -11.97 -1.63 -29.72
CA PHE A 280 -12.98 -1.03 -28.87
C PHE A 280 -14.33 -0.99 -29.62
N HIS A 281 -15.37 -1.56 -29.04
CA HIS A 281 -16.70 -1.64 -29.67
C HIS A 281 -17.65 -0.55 -29.18
N SER A 282 -17.38 0.05 -28.02
CA SER A 282 -18.24 1.07 -27.42
C SER A 282 -17.47 2.19 -26.71
N GLY A 283 -18.10 3.36 -26.61
CA GLY A 283 -17.57 4.47 -25.80
C GLY A 283 -17.48 4.14 -24.31
N GLY A 284 -18.30 3.21 -23.83
CA GLY A 284 -18.24 2.68 -22.47
C GLY A 284 -16.94 1.92 -22.21
N GLU A 285 -16.54 1.01 -23.10
CA GLU A 285 -15.26 0.30 -23.01
C GLU A 285 -14.08 1.27 -22.94
N LEU A 286 -14.06 2.26 -23.84
CA LEU A 286 -13.03 3.29 -23.85
C LEU A 286 -12.98 4.08 -22.53
N PHE A 287 -14.13 4.50 -22.01
CA PHE A 287 -14.21 5.18 -20.71
C PHE A 287 -13.62 4.31 -19.59
N THR A 288 -13.97 3.02 -19.54
CA THR A 288 -13.48 2.14 -18.47
C THR A 288 -11.96 1.97 -18.51
N ILE A 289 -11.39 1.88 -19.71
CA ILE A 289 -9.95 1.73 -19.93
C ILE A 289 -9.22 3.04 -19.60
N LEU A 290 -9.78 4.19 -20.00
CA LEU A 290 -9.24 5.51 -19.67
C LEU A 290 -9.23 5.75 -18.16
N TYR A 291 -10.33 5.46 -17.47
CA TYR A 291 -10.41 5.56 -16.01
C TYR A 291 -9.37 4.66 -15.33
N ALA A 292 -9.25 3.41 -15.79
CA ALA A 292 -8.26 2.46 -15.26
C ALA A 292 -6.82 2.95 -15.45
N GLY A 293 -6.49 3.45 -16.64
CA GLY A 293 -5.15 3.91 -16.96
C GLY A 293 -4.77 5.22 -16.26
N VAL A 294 -5.64 6.23 -16.36
CA VAL A 294 -5.37 7.58 -15.82
C VAL A 294 -5.52 7.61 -14.31
N VAL A 295 -6.68 7.21 -13.79
CA VAL A 295 -7.00 7.35 -12.36
C VAL A 295 -6.34 6.22 -11.57
N ALA A 296 -6.63 4.96 -11.92
CA ALA A 296 -6.24 3.81 -11.10
C ALA A 296 -4.78 3.36 -11.26
N SER A 297 -4.06 3.83 -12.27
CA SER A 297 -2.64 3.53 -12.43
C SER A 297 -1.78 4.77 -12.47
N GLY A 298 -2.03 5.71 -13.38
CA GLY A 298 -1.24 6.92 -13.49
C GLY A 298 -1.23 7.75 -12.20
N ILE A 299 -2.37 8.32 -11.84
CA ILE A 299 -2.50 9.18 -10.66
C ILE A 299 -2.33 8.35 -9.38
N ALA A 300 -3.07 7.24 -9.26
CA ALA A 300 -3.06 6.46 -8.03
C ALA A 300 -1.68 5.87 -7.71
N PHE A 301 -0.94 5.30 -8.68
CA PHE A 301 0.39 4.77 -8.35
C PHE A 301 1.39 5.88 -8.02
N ALA A 302 1.31 7.05 -8.66
CA ALA A 302 2.16 8.19 -8.34
C ALA A 302 1.92 8.72 -6.90
N VAL A 303 0.65 8.86 -6.52
CA VAL A 303 0.27 9.29 -5.17
C VAL A 303 0.59 8.19 -4.14
N GLN A 304 0.32 6.93 -4.47
CA GLN A 304 0.60 5.79 -3.61
C GLN A 304 2.10 5.66 -3.31
N ILE A 305 2.95 5.72 -4.33
CA ILE A 305 4.41 5.60 -4.13
C ILE A 305 4.95 6.77 -3.30
N TRP A 306 4.37 7.96 -3.46
CA TRP A 306 4.68 9.11 -2.62
C TRP A 306 4.25 8.89 -1.16
N CYS A 307 3.05 8.35 -0.92
CA CYS A 307 2.56 7.99 0.41
C CYS A 307 3.37 6.86 1.05
N ILE A 308 3.85 5.88 0.29
CA ILE A 308 4.70 4.78 0.78
C ILE A 308 6.05 5.33 1.23
N ASP A 309 6.66 6.21 0.44
CA ASP A 309 7.94 6.82 0.78
C ASP A 309 7.84 7.67 2.08
N ARG A 310 6.78 8.49 2.21
CA ARG A 310 6.62 9.41 3.36
C ARG A 310 6.01 8.74 4.60
N GLY A 311 5.00 7.90 4.41
CA GLY A 311 4.19 7.29 5.48
C GLY A 311 4.54 5.82 5.77
N GLY A 312 5.27 5.15 4.87
CA GLY A 312 5.55 3.73 4.93
C GLY A 312 4.44 2.86 4.31
N PRO A 313 4.76 1.61 3.90
CA PRO A 313 3.80 0.71 3.24
C PRO A 313 2.61 0.34 4.12
N VAL A 314 2.82 0.19 5.43
CA VAL A 314 1.74 -0.11 6.39
C VAL A 314 0.75 1.06 6.51
N PHE A 315 1.21 2.31 6.41
CA PHE A 315 0.32 3.48 6.45
C PHE A 315 -0.67 3.46 5.28
N VAL A 316 -0.19 3.13 4.07
CA VAL A 316 -1.04 3.04 2.88
C VAL A 316 -2.04 1.89 3.02
N ALA A 317 -1.57 0.71 3.44
CA ALA A 317 -2.42 -0.47 3.57
C ALA A 317 -3.61 -0.24 4.53
N VAL A 318 -3.41 0.49 5.62
CA VAL A 318 -4.45 0.76 6.62
C VAL A 318 -5.65 1.53 6.02
N TYR A 319 -5.56 2.19 4.87
CA TYR A 319 -6.75 2.84 4.30
C TYR A 319 -7.68 1.90 3.51
N GLN A 320 -7.29 0.63 3.30
CA GLN A 320 -8.01 -0.34 2.46
C GLN A 320 -9.48 -0.58 2.88
N PRO A 321 -9.78 -0.75 4.18
CA PRO A 321 -11.11 -0.52 4.77
C PRO A 321 -12.01 0.58 4.19
N VAL A 322 -11.49 1.79 3.98
CA VAL A 322 -12.27 2.92 3.47
C VAL A 322 -12.67 2.66 2.02
N GLN A 323 -11.77 2.09 1.22
CA GLN A 323 -12.10 1.67 -0.14
C GLN A 323 -13.24 0.65 -0.15
N THR A 324 -13.25 -0.35 0.75
CA THR A 324 -14.34 -1.34 0.82
C THR A 324 -15.71 -0.70 1.04
N LEU A 325 -15.80 0.24 1.98
CA LEU A 325 -17.05 0.96 2.24
C LEU A 325 -17.54 1.73 1.01
N VAL A 326 -16.63 2.46 0.37
CA VAL A 326 -16.94 3.25 -0.82
C VAL A 326 -17.31 2.35 -2.01
N VAL A 327 -16.64 1.20 -2.18
CA VAL A 327 -16.98 0.20 -3.21
C VAL A 327 -18.39 -0.32 -2.99
N ALA A 328 -18.76 -0.70 -1.77
CA ALA A 328 -20.07 -1.25 -1.50
C ALA A 328 -21.18 -0.25 -1.87
N ILE A 329 -21.00 1.04 -1.53
CA ILE A 329 -21.94 2.11 -1.91
C ILE A 329 -21.98 2.29 -3.43
N MET A 330 -20.82 2.44 -4.08
CA MET A 330 -20.77 2.68 -5.53
C MET A 330 -21.28 1.48 -6.34
N ALA A 331 -20.98 0.25 -5.93
CA ALA A 331 -21.43 -0.96 -6.60
C ALA A 331 -22.94 -1.16 -6.44
N SER A 332 -23.50 -0.83 -5.26
CA SER A 332 -24.95 -0.86 -5.05
C SER A 332 -25.68 0.12 -5.98
N ILE A 333 -25.16 1.35 -6.13
CA ILE A 333 -25.78 2.39 -6.96
C ILE A 333 -25.56 2.12 -8.46
N ALA A 334 -24.34 1.78 -8.88
CA ALA A 334 -23.96 1.72 -10.29
C ALA A 334 -24.19 0.36 -10.93
N LEU A 335 -24.07 -0.74 -10.17
CA LEU A 335 -24.20 -2.11 -10.67
C LEU A 335 -25.45 -2.82 -10.13
N GLY A 336 -26.18 -2.16 -9.25
CA GLY A 336 -27.40 -2.70 -8.65
C GLY A 336 -27.14 -3.81 -7.63
N GLU A 337 -25.96 -3.87 -7.01
CA GLU A 337 -25.68 -4.85 -5.95
C GLU A 337 -26.58 -4.61 -4.74
N GLU A 338 -27.12 -5.69 -4.16
CA GLU A 338 -27.88 -5.61 -2.92
C GLU A 338 -26.93 -5.38 -1.74
N PHE A 339 -27.29 -4.44 -0.86
CA PHE A 339 -26.49 -4.14 0.33
C PHE A 339 -27.12 -4.78 1.57
N TYR A 340 -26.43 -5.77 2.12
CA TYR A 340 -26.91 -6.56 3.27
C TYR A 340 -26.47 -5.95 4.61
N LEU A 341 -27.19 -6.29 5.68
CA LEU A 341 -26.88 -5.83 7.05
C LEU A 341 -25.45 -6.19 7.50
N GLY A 342 -24.89 -7.31 7.03
CA GLY A 342 -23.49 -7.65 7.30
C GLY A 342 -22.49 -6.65 6.73
N GLY A 343 -22.86 -5.94 5.66
CA GLY A 343 -22.12 -4.78 5.17
C GLY A 343 -21.99 -3.68 6.22
N ILE A 344 -23.07 -3.37 6.95
CA ILE A 344 -23.07 -2.35 8.02
C ILE A 344 -22.24 -2.81 9.22
N ILE A 345 -22.50 -4.02 9.72
CA ILE A 345 -21.79 -4.55 10.89
C ILE A 345 -20.29 -4.65 10.58
N GLY A 346 -19.96 -5.17 9.40
CA GLY A 346 -18.58 -5.25 8.94
C GLY A 346 -17.94 -3.88 8.77
N ALA A 347 -18.65 -2.89 8.24
CA ALA A 347 -18.15 -1.51 8.14
C ALA A 347 -17.85 -0.88 9.52
N VAL A 348 -18.72 -1.09 10.52
CA VAL A 348 -18.50 -0.61 11.89
C VAL A 348 -17.25 -1.24 12.50
N LEU A 349 -17.10 -2.56 12.38
CA LEU A 349 -15.92 -3.28 12.85
C LEU A 349 -14.64 -2.79 12.16
N ILE A 350 -14.70 -2.60 10.84
CA ILE A 350 -13.61 -2.07 10.06
C ILE A 350 -13.21 -0.66 10.53
N ILE A 351 -14.16 0.26 10.70
CA ILE A 351 -13.89 1.63 11.18
C ILE A 351 -13.29 1.62 12.59
N ALA A 352 -13.82 0.80 13.49
CA ALA A 352 -13.26 0.63 14.83
C ALA A 352 -11.83 0.08 14.80
N GLY A 353 -11.57 -0.92 13.94
CA GLY A 353 -10.25 -1.50 13.73
C GLY A 353 -9.24 -0.47 13.21
N LEU A 354 -9.61 0.33 12.22
CA LEU A 354 -8.81 1.43 11.70
C LEU A 354 -8.42 2.43 12.78
N TYR A 355 -9.41 2.85 13.58
CA TYR A 355 -9.19 3.79 14.66
C TYR A 355 -8.12 3.28 15.63
N LEU A 356 -8.21 2.01 16.03
CA LEU A 356 -7.21 1.38 16.92
C LEU A 356 -5.80 1.36 16.29
N VAL A 357 -5.68 1.04 15.00
CA VAL A 357 -4.37 1.04 14.30
C VAL A 357 -3.78 2.45 14.21
N LEU A 358 -4.59 3.43 13.82
CA LEU A 358 -4.17 4.84 13.70
C LEU A 358 -3.80 5.42 15.07
N TRP A 359 -4.59 5.12 16.10
CA TRP A 359 -4.29 5.51 17.47
C TRP A 359 -2.98 4.89 17.94
N GLY A 360 -2.77 3.59 17.74
CA GLY A 360 -1.51 2.91 18.05
C GLY A 360 -0.30 3.56 17.35
N LYS A 361 -0.43 3.94 16.08
CA LYS A 361 0.62 4.71 15.38
C LYS A 361 0.86 6.09 15.97
N SER A 362 -0.20 6.78 16.40
CA SER A 362 -0.06 8.11 17.03
C SER A 362 0.69 8.02 18.36
N GLU A 363 0.40 6.98 19.17
CA GLU A 363 1.05 6.75 20.47
C GLU A 363 2.51 6.33 20.31
N GLU A 364 2.83 5.46 19.34
CA GLU A 364 4.22 5.13 19.01
C GLU A 364 5.04 6.40 18.69
N LYS A 365 4.48 7.33 17.90
CA LYS A 365 5.17 8.57 17.54
C LYS A 365 5.38 9.49 18.74
N LYS A 366 4.36 9.64 19.61
CA LYS A 366 4.50 10.40 20.86
C LYS A 366 5.63 9.83 21.71
N PHE A 367 5.68 8.51 21.86
CA PHE A 367 6.74 7.86 22.60
C PHE A 367 8.12 8.08 21.95
N LEU A 368 8.26 7.91 20.64
CA LEU A 368 9.53 8.15 19.94
C LEU A 368 9.97 9.61 20.04
N ALA A 369 9.03 10.56 20.10
CA ALA A 369 9.33 11.97 20.33
C ALA A 369 9.81 12.22 21.77
N LEU A 370 9.17 11.61 22.76
CA LEU A 370 9.59 11.67 24.16
C LEU A 370 10.96 11.01 24.37
N GLU A 371 11.22 9.86 23.75
CA GLU A 371 12.51 9.16 23.79
C GLU A 371 13.62 10.02 23.15
N LYS A 372 13.36 10.63 21.99
CA LYS A 372 14.30 11.58 21.37
C LYS A 372 14.55 12.82 22.22
N ALA A 373 13.51 13.38 22.82
CA ALA A 373 13.63 14.53 23.72
C ALA A 373 14.42 14.16 24.99
N ALA A 374 14.23 12.96 25.55
CA ALA A 374 14.98 12.48 26.70
C ALA A 374 16.46 12.26 26.38
N ILE A 375 16.80 11.76 25.18
CA ILE A 375 18.19 11.59 24.71
C ILE A 375 18.86 12.94 24.41
N GLN A 376 18.12 13.91 23.88
CA GLN A 376 18.64 15.27 23.64
C GLN A 376 18.75 16.10 24.93
N ALA A 377 17.95 15.80 25.95
CA ALA A 377 18.04 16.42 27.27
C ALA A 377 19.25 15.92 28.09
N THR A 378 20.04 14.96 27.57
CA THR A 378 21.31 14.52 28.15
C THR A 378 22.52 15.14 27.42
N PRO A 379 22.90 16.41 27.69
CA PRO A 379 24.29 16.85 27.55
C PRO A 379 24.92 17.09 28.93
N GLU A 380 26.07 16.45 29.17
CA GLU A 380 27.14 16.87 30.09
C GLU A 380 26.74 17.50 31.44
N HIS A 381 26.16 16.72 32.35
CA HIS A 381 26.20 17.02 33.80
C HIS A 381 26.79 15.85 34.59
N GLY A 382 27.96 15.41 34.15
CA GLY A 382 28.84 14.52 34.88
C GLY A 382 30.27 14.81 34.44
N ILE A 383 31.15 15.11 35.39
CA ILE A 383 32.58 15.48 35.21
C ILE A 383 32.83 16.97 34.91
N SER A 384 32.41 17.87 35.81
CA SER A 384 33.24 19.05 36.17
C SER A 384 32.63 19.81 37.36
N ARG A 385 32.63 19.21 38.56
CA ARG A 385 32.50 19.98 39.82
C ARG A 385 32.92 19.20 41.07
N ALA A 386 34.19 18.82 41.15
CA ALA A 386 34.82 18.52 42.44
C ALA A 386 36.36 18.61 42.34
N GLN A 387 36.90 19.64 41.70
CA GLN A 387 38.34 19.95 41.81
C GLN A 387 38.55 21.45 41.64
N THR A 388 38.71 22.15 42.77
CA THR A 388 39.67 23.25 42.97
C THR A 388 39.62 23.68 44.44
N HIS A 389 40.64 23.22 45.19
CA HIS A 389 41.41 23.89 46.27
C HIS A 389 40.67 24.81 47.28
N ILE A 390 40.92 24.79 48.60
CA ILE A 390 42.19 25.07 49.31
C ILE A 390 42.05 24.59 50.78
N LYS A 391 43.03 23.85 51.33
CA LYS A 391 43.85 24.26 52.50
C LYS A 391 44.88 23.19 52.87
N THR A 392 46.14 23.56 52.69
CA THR A 392 47.35 23.02 53.31
C THR A 392 47.29 23.09 54.84
N SER A 393 47.64 22.02 55.55
CA SER A 393 48.38 22.07 56.82
C SER A 393 48.84 20.68 57.30
N LEU A 394 50.15 20.46 57.22
CA LEU A 394 51.05 19.77 58.17
C LEU A 394 50.47 18.71 59.14
N THR A 395 50.85 17.43 58.95
CA THR A 395 51.74 16.67 59.86
C THR A 395 52.15 15.31 59.26
N GLN A 396 53.36 14.89 59.62
CA GLN A 396 54.22 13.85 59.03
C GLN A 396 53.90 12.39 59.47
N PRO A 397 54.60 11.37 58.91
CA PRO A 397 54.19 9.97 58.78
C PRO A 397 54.78 9.03 59.84
N LEU A 398 54.27 7.80 59.94
CA LEU A 398 54.91 6.73 60.69
C LEU A 398 54.79 5.36 59.99
N LEU A 399 55.97 4.80 59.68
CA LEU A 399 56.40 3.39 59.60
C LEU A 399 56.92 2.88 58.24
N PRO A 400 57.96 2.01 58.27
CA PRO A 400 59.19 2.26 57.51
C PRO A 400 59.52 1.17 56.48
N SER A 401 60.56 1.49 55.71
CA SER A 401 61.31 0.69 54.74
C SER A 401 61.70 -0.72 55.22
N SER A 402 61.50 -1.72 54.36
CA SER A 402 62.34 -2.91 54.30
C SER A 402 63.31 -2.78 53.12
N THR A 403 64.60 -2.71 53.43
CA THR A 403 65.71 -2.90 52.50
C THR A 403 66.36 -4.27 52.73
N GLU A 404 66.82 -4.85 51.62
CA GLU A 404 67.96 -5.78 51.47
C GLU A 404 67.86 -7.26 51.91
N ASN A 405 67.97 -8.13 50.89
CA ASN A 405 69.00 -9.18 50.72
C ASN A 405 69.64 -9.78 51.98
N VAL A 406 69.32 -11.06 52.27
CA VAL A 406 70.19 -12.26 52.16
C VAL A 406 69.28 -13.47 51.96
#